data_AF-A0A6P0Y3H3-F1
#
_entry.id   AF-A0A6P0Y3H3-F1
#
_cell.length_a   1.000
_cell.length_b   1.000
_cell.length_c   1.000
_cell.angle_alpha   90.00
_cell.angle_beta   90.00
_cell.angle_gamma   90.00
#
_symmetry.space_group_name_H-M   'P 1'
#
loop_
_entity.id
_entity.type
_entity.pdbx_description
1 polymer ?
#
loop_
_entity_poly.entity_id
_entity_poly.type
_entity_poly.pdbx_seq_one_letter_code
_entity_poly.pdbx_strand_id
1 'polypeptide(L)'
;HQKALAMMKRLFKDDHPHVVTSLNNLAYLYATTNRHQEALKFFKKATEVEHRLMNQEFLGSSENDRILFLDNIRNTQYLLLSLVYKYFYPLEKSPEKSEAIHTALDLVLKRKAISNAADAAFNAAMNSDRYPHLQDSFERYRSLWKQIVNLQSSLYLPENSSRLEANKKLLEELYVEVENLQKKLSAEVPEMNLENQLVDRQEIASELPENSTLIEFAYFPVCDFTANEYQTPRYIAFILPAKEPEKVLMIDLGEAEKIDNLISQVRQTISPFNLENMGLATKKVKLGISKPSNPFVELITTVFEPLKNYLQGEQLFICPDGKLTLIPFEILPVDGENNRLFINK
;
A
#
# COMPACT_ATOMS: atom_id res chain seq x y z
N HIS A 1 19.01 9.79 22.50
CA HIS A 1 17.94 10.16 21.55
C HIS A 1 17.15 11.41 21.92
N GLN A 2 16.61 11.60 23.13
CA GLN A 2 15.82 12.81 23.46
C GLN A 2 16.61 14.13 23.29
N LYS A 3 17.86 14.19 23.77
CA LYS A 3 18.75 15.35 23.56
C LYS A 3 19.05 15.59 22.07
N ALA A 4 19.24 14.51 21.30
CA ALA A 4 19.43 14.59 19.85
C ALA A 4 18.17 15.10 19.15
N LEU A 5 16.98 14.60 19.52
CA LEU A 5 15.71 15.10 18.99
C LEU A 5 15.51 16.59 19.27
N ALA A 6 15.80 17.05 20.49
CA ALA A 6 15.71 18.46 20.84
C ALA A 6 16.68 19.33 20.01
N MET A 7 17.88 18.81 19.74
CA MET A 7 18.85 19.46 18.88
C MET A 7 18.38 19.48 17.41
N MET A 8 17.89 18.36 16.88
CA MET A 8 17.39 18.25 15.51
C MET A 8 16.19 19.16 15.28
N LYS A 9 15.22 19.19 16.19
CA LYS A 9 14.08 20.13 16.13
C LYS A 9 14.48 21.61 16.21
N ARG A 10 15.66 21.91 16.77
CA ARG A 10 16.19 23.28 16.83
C ARG A 10 16.99 23.64 15.58
N LEU A 11 17.71 22.66 15.01
CA LEU A 11 18.55 22.83 13.83
C LEU A 11 17.72 22.86 12.54
N PHE A 12 16.74 21.98 12.43
CA PHE A 12 15.78 21.96 11.34
C PHE A 12 14.56 22.76 11.77
N LYS A 13 14.42 23.97 11.23
CA LYS A 13 13.25 24.83 11.46
C LYS A 13 11.99 24.29 10.78
N ASP A 14 12.17 23.45 9.76
CA ASP A 14 11.13 22.73 9.03
C ASP A 14 11.16 21.23 9.36
N ASP A 15 10.15 20.48 8.90
CA ASP A 15 10.14 19.02 9.01
C ASP A 15 11.37 18.41 8.32
N HIS A 16 11.98 17.37 8.90
CA HIS A 16 13.21 16.78 8.36
C HIS A 16 13.28 15.27 8.62
N PRO A 17 13.78 14.44 7.68
CA PRO A 17 13.91 12.99 7.85
C PRO A 17 14.66 12.57 9.12
N HIS A 18 15.71 13.30 9.52
CA HIS A 18 16.44 13.01 10.77
C HIS A 18 15.60 13.19 12.05
N VAL A 19 14.58 14.05 12.03
CA VAL A 19 13.62 14.17 13.14
C VAL A 19 12.78 12.90 13.21
N VAL A 20 12.29 12.40 12.07
CA VAL A 20 11.56 11.13 11.96
C VAL A 20 12.42 9.97 12.49
N THR A 21 13.66 9.82 12.01
CA THR A 21 14.57 8.78 12.49
C THR A 21 14.78 8.84 14.00
N SER A 22 14.93 10.05 14.56
CA SER A 22 15.11 10.23 16.00
C SER A 22 13.86 9.85 16.81
N LEU A 23 12.67 10.17 16.29
CA LEU A 23 11.39 9.80 16.90
C LEU A 23 11.17 8.29 16.85
N ASN A 24 11.44 7.65 15.71
CA ASN A 24 11.35 6.20 15.55
C ASN A 24 12.31 5.47 16.50
N ASN A 25 13.54 5.94 16.63
CA ASN A 25 14.50 5.35 17.57
C ASN A 25 14.04 5.48 19.04
N LEU A 26 13.39 6.59 19.39
CA LEU A 26 12.77 6.73 20.71
C LEU A 26 11.60 5.76 20.89
N ALA A 27 10.71 5.69 19.90
CA ALA A 27 9.57 4.79 19.93
C ALA A 27 10.02 3.33 20.08
N TYR A 28 11.02 2.93 19.29
CA TYR A 28 11.64 1.62 19.35
C TYR A 28 12.20 1.33 20.75
N LEU A 29 12.98 2.25 21.33
CA LEU A 29 13.54 2.09 22.69
C LEU A 29 12.44 1.99 23.76
N TYR A 30 11.34 2.72 23.63
CA TYR A 30 10.20 2.59 24.54
C TYR A 30 9.51 1.24 24.37
N ALA A 31 9.39 0.73 23.14
CA ALA A 31 8.83 -0.59 22.89
C ALA A 31 9.69 -1.71 23.51
N THR A 32 11.03 -1.62 23.41
CA THR A 32 11.94 -2.61 24.03
C THR A 32 11.95 -2.57 25.55
N THR A 33 11.54 -1.46 26.16
CA THR A 33 11.48 -1.27 27.61
C THR A 33 10.07 -1.44 28.19
N ASN A 34 9.17 -2.10 27.45
CA ASN A 34 7.77 -2.37 27.83
C ASN A 34 6.92 -1.12 28.08
N ARG A 35 7.30 0.01 27.49
CA ARG A 35 6.59 1.30 27.58
C ARG A 35 5.82 1.57 26.29
N HIS A 36 4.87 0.68 25.99
CA HIS A 36 4.20 0.63 24.68
C HIS A 36 3.34 1.87 24.40
N GLN A 37 2.72 2.48 25.40
CA GLN A 37 1.95 3.72 25.22
C GLN A 37 2.86 4.89 24.83
N GLU A 38 4.03 5.02 25.45
CA GLU A 38 5.01 6.02 25.05
C GLU A 38 5.57 5.73 23.66
N ALA A 39 5.83 4.46 23.33
CA ALA A 39 6.23 4.07 21.99
C ALA A 39 5.20 4.51 20.94
N LEU A 40 3.91 4.25 21.17
CA LEU A 40 2.82 4.67 20.30
C LEU A 40 2.80 6.19 20.11
N LYS A 41 2.96 6.97 21.20
CA LYS A 41 3.03 8.44 21.14
C LYS A 41 4.19 8.94 20.29
N PHE A 42 5.35 8.29 20.33
CA PHE A 42 6.50 8.68 19.51
C PHE A 42 6.36 8.27 18.05
N PHE A 43 5.80 7.09 17.76
CA PHE A 43 5.46 6.72 16.37
C PHE A 43 4.42 7.66 15.78
N LYS A 44 3.36 8.02 16.52
CA LYS A 44 2.35 8.99 16.07
C LYS A 44 2.98 10.35 15.69
N LYS A 45 3.92 10.83 16.50
CA LYS A 45 4.67 12.06 16.16
C LYS A 45 5.56 11.89 14.93
N ALA A 46 6.17 10.71 14.76
CA ALA A 46 7.00 10.42 13.59
C ALA A 46 6.16 10.45 12.31
N THR A 47 5.00 9.80 12.32
CA THR A 47 4.09 9.73 11.17
C THR A 47 3.48 11.10 10.84
N GLU A 48 3.21 11.95 11.83
CA GLU A 48 2.80 13.34 11.60
C GLU A 48 3.87 14.16 10.87
N VAL A 49 5.15 13.99 11.23
CA VAL A 49 6.28 14.65 10.53
C VAL A 49 6.43 14.08 9.12
N GLU A 50 6.37 12.76 8.96
CA GLU A 50 6.42 12.10 7.64
C GLU A 50 5.30 12.58 6.73
N HIS A 51 4.09 12.76 7.25
CA HIS A 51 2.96 13.25 6.46
C HIS A 51 3.22 14.66 5.91
N ARG A 52 3.77 15.56 6.73
CA ARG A 52 4.12 16.92 6.28
C ARG A 52 5.27 16.90 5.25
N LEU A 53 6.28 16.06 5.47
CA LEU A 53 7.36 15.85 4.48
C LEU A 53 6.80 15.33 3.15
N MET A 54 5.89 14.37 3.21
CA MET A 54 5.26 13.79 2.03
C MET A 54 4.50 14.85 1.22
N ASN A 55 3.73 15.72 1.89
CA ASN A 55 3.02 16.82 1.24
C ASN A 55 3.99 17.79 0.53
N GLN A 56 5.14 18.07 1.14
CA GLN A 56 6.16 18.95 0.57
C GLN A 56 6.90 18.31 -0.62
N GLU A 57 7.27 17.02 -0.51
CA GLU A 57 8.04 16.29 -1.52
C GLU A 57 7.18 15.82 -2.71
N PHE A 58 5.87 15.64 -2.53
CA PHE A 58 4.99 15.14 -3.59
C PHE A 58 4.66 16.20 -4.64
N LEU A 59 4.79 17.48 -4.28
CA LEU A 59 4.62 18.58 -5.22
C LEU A 59 5.72 18.55 -6.28
N GLY A 60 5.34 18.49 -7.56
CA GLY A 60 6.31 18.53 -8.66
C GLY A 60 7.16 17.27 -8.86
N SER A 61 6.91 16.20 -8.09
CA SER A 61 7.66 14.95 -8.22
C SER A 61 7.02 13.99 -9.24
N SER A 62 7.81 13.03 -9.70
CA SER A 62 7.35 11.91 -10.52
C SER A 62 6.71 10.82 -9.67
N GLU A 63 5.95 9.92 -10.30
CA GLU A 63 5.42 8.72 -9.64
C GLU A 63 6.55 7.89 -9.01
N ASN A 64 7.68 7.77 -9.72
CA ASN A 64 8.85 7.05 -9.24
C ASN A 64 9.43 7.68 -7.96
N ASP A 65 9.60 9.01 -7.91
CA ASP A 65 10.11 9.67 -6.69
C ASP A 65 9.14 9.46 -5.51
N ARG A 66 7.82 9.53 -5.76
CA ARG A 66 6.81 9.28 -4.73
C ARG A 66 6.92 7.85 -4.18
N ILE A 67 7.06 6.86 -5.06
CA ILE A 67 7.25 5.45 -4.67
C ILE A 67 8.53 5.30 -3.83
N LEU A 68 9.65 5.88 -4.27
CA LEU A 68 10.92 5.82 -3.54
C LEU A 68 10.83 6.51 -2.17
N PHE A 69 10.14 7.64 -2.09
CA PHE A 69 9.87 8.33 -0.84
C PHE A 69 9.05 7.45 0.12
N LEU A 70 7.95 6.87 -0.37
CA LEU A 70 7.09 5.97 0.40
C LEU A 70 7.85 4.74 0.89
N ASP A 71 8.77 4.21 0.09
CA ASP A 71 9.64 3.09 0.49
C ASP A 71 10.61 3.49 1.61
N ASN A 72 11.19 4.68 1.55
CA ASN A 72 12.09 5.19 2.59
C ASN A 72 11.37 5.35 3.95
N ILE A 73 10.12 5.81 3.95
CA ILE A 73 9.32 5.94 5.18
C ILE A 73 8.57 4.66 5.56
N ARG A 74 8.64 3.60 4.75
CA ARG A 74 7.91 2.33 4.96
C ARG A 74 8.24 1.67 6.29
N ASN A 75 9.49 1.79 6.73
CA ASN A 75 9.94 1.23 8.00
C ASN A 75 9.13 1.74 9.21
N THR A 76 8.72 3.02 9.23
CA THR A 76 7.90 3.58 10.31
C THR A 76 6.54 2.90 10.41
N GLN A 77 5.90 2.61 9.27
CA GLN A 77 4.64 1.87 9.23
C GLN A 77 4.82 0.44 9.73
N TYR A 78 5.88 -0.24 9.29
CA TYR A 78 6.16 -1.60 9.76
C TYR A 78 6.37 -1.65 11.27
N LEU A 79 7.13 -0.70 11.83
CA LEU A 79 7.34 -0.60 13.25
C LEU A 79 6.04 -0.27 14.01
N LEU A 80 5.23 0.68 13.53
CA LEU A 80 3.95 1.00 14.16
C LEU A 80 2.98 -0.20 14.12
N LEU A 81 2.79 -0.82 12.95
CA LEU A 81 1.93 -1.99 12.80
C LEU A 81 2.41 -3.15 13.68
N SER A 82 3.73 -3.36 13.78
CA SER A 82 4.31 -4.36 14.68
C SER A 82 4.02 -4.06 16.15
N LEU A 83 4.13 -2.79 16.57
CA LEU A 83 3.81 -2.38 17.93
C LEU A 83 2.33 -2.64 18.24
N VAL A 84 1.43 -2.21 17.34
CA VAL A 84 -0.02 -2.38 17.50
C VAL A 84 -0.38 -3.87 17.55
N TYR A 85 0.12 -4.66 16.60
CA TYR A 85 -0.12 -6.09 16.53
C TYR A 85 0.41 -6.86 17.74
N LYS A 86 1.63 -6.59 18.21
CA LYS A 86 2.23 -7.35 19.31
C LYS A 86 1.65 -6.99 20.69
N TYR A 87 1.37 -5.72 20.94
CA TYR A 87 1.12 -5.24 22.30
C TYR A 87 -0.28 -4.68 22.54
N PHE A 88 -0.97 -4.20 21.51
CA PHE A 88 -2.31 -3.61 21.65
C PHE A 88 -3.43 -4.51 21.14
N TYR A 89 -3.20 -5.22 20.03
CA TYR A 89 -4.16 -6.15 19.45
C TYR A 89 -4.59 -7.28 20.42
N PRO A 90 -3.70 -7.89 21.24
CA PRO A 90 -4.09 -8.95 22.17
C PRO A 90 -4.85 -8.45 23.41
N LEU A 91 -4.87 -7.14 23.67
CA LEU A 91 -5.55 -6.58 24.84
C LEU A 91 -7.06 -6.81 24.75
N GLU A 92 -7.71 -6.87 25.91
CA GLU A 92 -9.17 -6.75 25.98
C GLU A 92 -9.62 -5.38 25.45
N LYS A 93 -10.93 -5.22 25.24
CA LYS A 93 -11.48 -3.97 24.72
C LYS A 93 -11.18 -2.82 25.68
N SER A 94 -10.31 -1.92 25.26
CA SER A 94 -9.90 -0.75 26.05
C SER A 94 -9.73 0.49 25.15
N PRO A 95 -9.76 1.70 25.74
CA PRO A 95 -9.47 2.93 25.01
C PRO A 95 -8.08 2.92 24.35
N GLU A 96 -7.08 2.35 25.03
CA GLU A 96 -5.70 2.25 24.52
C GLU A 96 -5.62 1.36 23.28
N LYS A 97 -6.31 0.22 23.29
CA LYS A 97 -6.39 -0.67 22.13
C LYS A 97 -7.03 0.04 20.94
N SER A 98 -8.12 0.76 21.20
CA SER A 98 -8.85 1.49 20.17
C SER A 98 -7.98 2.60 19.57
N GLU A 99 -7.34 3.42 20.41
CA GLU A 99 -6.41 4.48 19.98
C GLU A 99 -5.27 3.94 19.12
N ALA A 100 -4.67 2.80 19.53
CA ALA A 100 -3.58 2.17 18.79
C ALA A 100 -4.03 1.69 17.41
N ILE A 101 -5.17 1.01 17.32
CA ILE A 101 -5.76 0.51 16.06
C ILE A 101 -6.14 1.69 15.15
N HIS A 102 -6.76 2.73 15.70
CA HIS A 102 -7.10 3.96 14.97
C HIS A 102 -5.86 4.63 14.40
N THR A 103 -4.80 4.77 15.20
CA THR A 103 -3.54 5.38 14.76
C THR A 103 -2.90 4.57 13.62
N ALA A 104 -2.97 3.23 13.69
CA ALA A 104 -2.48 2.37 12.63
C ALA A 104 -3.31 2.49 11.34
N LEU A 105 -4.64 2.48 11.43
CA LEU A 105 -5.51 2.65 10.28
C LEU A 105 -5.30 4.02 9.61
N ASP A 106 -5.33 5.11 10.39
CA ASP A 106 -5.12 6.47 9.86
C ASP A 106 -3.79 6.58 9.10
N LEU A 107 -2.72 5.93 9.58
CA LEU A 107 -1.43 5.92 8.88
C LEU A 107 -1.55 5.23 7.51
N VAL A 108 -2.15 4.04 7.48
CA VAL A 108 -2.29 3.25 6.23
C VAL A 108 -3.13 4.03 5.22
N LEU A 109 -4.27 4.58 5.67
CA LEU A 109 -5.16 5.38 4.83
C LEU A 109 -4.45 6.61 4.26
N LYS A 110 -3.78 7.40 5.09
CA LYS A 110 -3.08 8.63 4.65
C LYS A 110 -2.05 8.33 3.56
N ARG A 111 -1.25 7.27 3.73
CA ARG A 111 -0.21 6.88 2.77
C ARG A 111 -0.79 6.39 1.44
N LYS A 112 -1.88 5.61 1.47
CA LYS A 112 -2.54 5.15 0.25
C LYS A 112 -3.26 6.31 -0.46
N ALA A 113 -3.98 7.13 0.31
CA ALA A 113 -4.80 8.20 -0.23
C ALA A 113 -3.97 9.25 -0.96
N ILE A 114 -2.86 9.70 -0.38
CA ILE A 114 -2.03 10.74 -1.00
C ILE A 114 -1.35 10.27 -2.30
N SER A 115 -0.93 9.00 -2.37
CA SER A 115 -0.37 8.43 -3.60
C SER A 115 -1.43 8.41 -4.70
N ASN A 116 -2.61 7.87 -4.38
CA ASN A 116 -3.72 7.79 -5.33
C ASN A 116 -4.23 9.16 -5.75
N ALA A 117 -4.26 10.13 -4.83
CA ALA A 117 -4.69 11.48 -5.12
C ALA A 117 -3.72 12.24 -6.01
N ALA A 118 -2.40 12.05 -5.83
CA ALA A 118 -1.40 12.64 -6.72
C ALA A 118 -1.60 12.13 -8.15
N ASP A 119 -1.79 10.82 -8.31
CA ASP A 119 -2.00 10.22 -9.62
C ASP A 119 -3.35 10.62 -10.23
N ALA A 120 -4.41 10.72 -9.41
CA ALA A 120 -5.72 11.20 -9.85
C ALA A 120 -5.69 12.67 -10.31
N ALA A 121 -5.01 13.54 -9.56
CA ALA A 121 -4.85 14.95 -9.90
C ALA A 121 -4.08 15.11 -11.23
N PHE A 122 -2.97 14.37 -11.39
CA PHE A 122 -2.20 14.36 -12.62
C PHE A 122 -3.03 13.90 -13.82
N ASN A 123 -3.76 12.79 -13.66
CA ASN A 123 -4.63 12.25 -14.71
C ASN A 123 -5.77 13.21 -15.07
N ALA A 124 -6.38 13.86 -14.07
CA ALA A 124 -7.42 14.86 -14.29
C ALA A 124 -6.89 16.07 -15.05
N ALA A 125 -5.70 16.57 -14.69
CA ALA A 125 -5.06 17.68 -15.41
C ALA A 125 -4.79 17.33 -16.88
N MET A 126 -4.21 16.14 -17.12
CA MET A 126 -3.90 15.61 -18.45
C MET A 126 -5.15 15.44 -19.33
N ASN A 127 -6.31 15.14 -18.74
CA ASN A 127 -7.57 14.94 -19.45
C ASN A 127 -8.45 16.20 -19.50
N SER A 128 -7.95 17.34 -19.02
CA SER A 128 -8.71 18.59 -18.96
C SER A 128 -8.19 19.63 -19.96
N ASP A 129 -9.07 20.54 -20.37
CA ASP A 129 -8.71 21.70 -21.22
C ASP A 129 -8.11 22.87 -20.40
N ARG A 130 -7.85 22.67 -19.09
CA ARG A 130 -7.42 23.74 -18.17
C ARG A 130 -5.98 24.20 -18.39
N TYR A 131 -5.16 23.38 -19.05
CA TYR A 131 -3.75 23.66 -19.32
C TYR A 131 -3.42 23.58 -20.82
N PRO A 132 -3.93 24.50 -21.66
CA PRO A 132 -3.71 24.47 -23.11
C PRO A 132 -2.22 24.49 -23.48
N HIS A 133 -1.39 25.21 -22.72
CA HIS A 133 0.04 25.31 -22.95
C HIS A 133 0.82 24.02 -22.63
N LEU A 134 0.19 23.07 -21.93
CA LEU A 134 0.78 21.77 -21.58
C LEU A 134 0.31 20.62 -22.48
N GLN A 135 -0.64 20.83 -23.38
CA GLN A 135 -1.26 19.75 -24.16
C GLN A 135 -0.24 18.94 -24.98
N ASP A 136 0.67 19.62 -25.69
CA ASP A 136 1.73 18.94 -26.45
C ASP A 136 2.62 18.06 -25.55
N SER A 137 2.91 18.54 -24.34
CA SER A 137 3.70 17.81 -23.35
C SER A 137 2.93 16.61 -22.78
N PHE A 138 1.62 16.75 -22.53
CA PHE A 138 0.75 15.65 -22.13
C PHE A 138 0.61 14.58 -23.23
N GLU A 139 0.48 14.99 -24.49
CA GLU A 139 0.46 14.06 -25.63
C GLU A 139 1.79 13.31 -25.77
N ARG A 140 2.91 14.02 -25.60
CA ARG A 140 4.24 13.39 -25.58
C ARG A 140 4.35 12.37 -24.45
N TYR A 141 3.90 12.72 -23.25
CA TYR A 141 3.90 11.83 -22.09
C TYR A 141 3.10 10.54 -22.36
N ARG A 142 1.87 10.66 -22.89
CA ARG A 142 1.03 9.50 -23.28
C ARG A 142 1.71 8.63 -24.35
N SER A 143 2.34 9.27 -25.35
CA SER A 143 3.06 8.56 -26.42
C SER A 143 4.24 7.76 -25.88
N LEU A 144 5.04 8.34 -24.98
CA LEU A 144 6.16 7.65 -24.35
C LEU A 144 5.70 6.45 -23.52
N TRP A 145 4.66 6.63 -22.70
CA TRP A 145 4.06 5.51 -21.96
C TRP A 145 3.56 4.38 -22.86
N LYS A 146 2.91 4.73 -23.98
CA LYS A 146 2.49 3.74 -24.98
C LYS A 146 3.69 2.96 -25.56
N GLN A 147 4.83 3.62 -25.80
CA GLN A 147 6.04 2.96 -26.26
C GLN A 147 6.61 2.00 -25.20
N ILE A 148 6.63 2.42 -23.93
CA ILE A 148 7.06 1.57 -22.81
C ILE A 148 6.20 0.30 -22.74
N VAL A 149 4.87 0.44 -22.71
CA VAL A 149 3.94 -0.70 -22.63
C VAL A 149 4.14 -1.66 -23.81
N ASN A 150 4.28 -1.13 -25.02
CA ASN A 150 4.53 -1.95 -26.21
C ASN A 150 5.87 -2.69 -26.13
N LEU A 151 6.95 -2.01 -25.72
CA LEU A 151 8.27 -2.63 -25.58
C LEU A 151 8.29 -3.70 -24.48
N GLN A 152 7.65 -3.44 -23.34
CA GLN A 152 7.51 -4.43 -22.27
C GLN A 152 6.79 -5.68 -22.75
N SER A 153 5.68 -5.53 -23.49
CA SER A 153 4.98 -6.67 -24.09
C SER A 153 5.88 -7.48 -25.05
N SER A 154 6.82 -6.81 -25.73
CA SER A 154 7.77 -7.45 -26.65
C SER A 154 8.94 -8.17 -25.97
N LEU A 155 9.27 -7.85 -24.71
CA LEU A 155 10.30 -8.54 -23.93
C LEU A 155 9.93 -9.98 -23.59
N TYR A 156 8.65 -10.33 -23.68
CA TYR A 156 8.14 -11.67 -23.41
C TYR A 156 8.15 -12.59 -24.64
N LEU A 157 8.62 -12.10 -25.79
CA LEU A 157 8.80 -12.90 -26.99
C LEU A 157 10.18 -13.57 -26.97
N PRO A 158 10.27 -14.91 -27.11
CA PRO A 158 11.54 -15.57 -27.24
C PRO A 158 12.11 -15.23 -28.61
N GLU A 159 13.14 -14.38 -28.68
CA GLU A 159 14.28 -14.55 -29.58
C GLU A 159 15.25 -13.35 -29.56
N ASN A 160 16.53 -13.69 -29.53
CA ASN A 160 17.72 -12.84 -29.71
C ASN A 160 18.15 -12.01 -28.49
N SER A 161 19.22 -12.44 -27.82
CA SER A 161 19.81 -11.79 -26.64
C SER A 161 20.22 -10.34 -26.89
N SER A 162 20.75 -10.03 -28.08
CA SER A 162 21.13 -8.66 -28.44
C SER A 162 19.92 -7.72 -28.60
N ARG A 163 18.77 -8.24 -29.06
CA ARG A 163 17.51 -7.49 -29.12
C ARG A 163 16.94 -7.26 -27.73
N LEU A 164 17.07 -8.23 -26.84
CA LEU A 164 16.65 -8.10 -25.44
C LEU A 164 17.45 -7.00 -24.72
N GLU A 165 18.77 -6.99 -24.87
CA GLU A 165 19.63 -5.95 -24.28
C GLU A 165 19.35 -4.57 -24.86
N ALA A 166 19.18 -4.45 -26.18
CA ALA A 166 18.80 -3.20 -26.82
C ALA A 166 17.43 -2.69 -26.34
N ASN A 167 16.43 -3.59 -26.22
CA ASN A 167 15.11 -3.24 -25.70
C ASN A 167 15.15 -2.81 -24.23
N LYS A 168 15.98 -3.46 -23.39
CA LYS A 168 16.18 -3.06 -21.99
C LYS A 168 16.77 -1.66 -21.89
N LYS A 169 17.83 -1.38 -22.65
CA LYS A 169 18.46 -0.05 -22.68
C LYS A 169 17.48 1.02 -23.15
N LEU A 170 16.72 0.75 -24.22
CA LEU A 170 15.70 1.67 -24.71
C LEU A 170 14.60 1.92 -23.67
N LEU A 171 14.19 0.90 -22.92
CA LEU A 171 13.23 1.06 -21.82
C LEU A 171 13.79 1.96 -20.73
N GLU A 172 15.03 1.76 -20.31
CA GLU A 172 15.70 2.63 -19.32
C GLU A 172 15.71 4.10 -19.79
N GLU A 173 16.07 4.35 -21.05
CA GLU A 173 16.06 5.70 -21.65
C GLU A 173 14.64 6.31 -21.66
N LEU A 174 13.63 5.53 -22.06
CA LEU A 174 12.23 5.98 -22.08
C LEU A 174 11.72 6.28 -20.67
N TYR A 175 12.06 5.47 -19.67
CA TYR A 175 11.68 5.73 -18.27
C TYR A 175 12.26 7.05 -17.77
N VAL A 176 13.54 7.32 -18.05
CA VAL A 176 14.18 8.60 -17.69
C VAL A 176 13.51 9.77 -18.39
N GLU A 177 13.12 9.64 -19.67
CA GLU A 177 12.39 10.71 -20.39
C GLU A 177 11.01 10.95 -19.79
N VAL A 178 10.26 9.89 -19.51
CA VAL A 178 8.93 9.96 -18.86
C VAL A 178 9.03 10.61 -17.49
N GLU A 179 10.00 10.21 -16.67
CA GLU A 179 10.20 10.74 -15.32
C GLU A 179 10.49 12.25 -15.34
N ASN A 180 11.42 12.67 -16.21
CA ASN A 180 11.77 14.08 -16.37
C ASN A 180 10.60 14.92 -16.90
N LEU A 181 9.82 14.38 -17.84
CA LEU A 181 8.65 15.05 -18.36
C LEU A 181 7.55 15.16 -17.32
N GLN A 182 7.32 14.10 -16.53
CA GLN A 182 6.35 14.12 -15.44
C GLN A 182 6.72 15.17 -14.40
N LYS A 183 7.99 15.26 -13.98
CA LYS A 183 8.46 16.29 -13.03
C LYS A 183 8.11 17.70 -13.50
N LYS A 184 8.38 18.00 -14.77
CA LYS A 184 8.06 19.31 -15.38
C LYS A 184 6.56 19.57 -15.37
N LEU A 185 5.76 18.60 -15.81
CA LEU A 185 4.30 18.70 -15.84
C LEU A 185 3.72 18.87 -14.43
N SER A 186 4.14 18.04 -13.48
CA SER A 186 3.69 18.09 -12.08
C SER A 186 3.98 19.42 -11.41
N ALA A 187 5.07 20.10 -11.77
CA ALA A 187 5.42 21.43 -11.22
C ALA A 187 4.49 22.55 -11.71
N GLU A 188 3.81 22.34 -12.84
CA GLU A 188 2.88 23.32 -13.44
C GLU A 188 1.40 23.00 -13.17
N VAL A 189 1.10 21.94 -12.42
CA VAL A 189 -0.26 21.51 -12.05
C VAL A 189 -0.48 21.74 -10.54
N PRO A 190 -1.08 22.86 -10.12
CA PRO A 190 -1.27 23.18 -8.71
C PRO A 190 -2.12 22.16 -7.93
N GLU A 191 -3.00 21.40 -8.58
CA GLU A 191 -3.78 20.33 -7.95
C GLU A 191 -2.92 19.17 -7.44
N MET A 192 -1.66 19.09 -7.86
CA MET A 192 -0.67 18.18 -7.29
C MET A 192 -0.24 18.60 -5.88
N ASN A 193 -0.60 19.81 -5.42
CA ASN A 193 -0.41 20.20 -4.03
C ASN A 193 -1.50 19.59 -3.14
N LEU A 194 -1.14 18.51 -2.46
CA LEU A 194 -2.03 17.73 -1.59
C LEU A 194 -1.97 18.17 -0.11
N GLU A 195 -1.38 19.34 0.20
CA GLU A 195 -1.20 19.84 1.57
C GLU A 195 -2.49 19.84 2.41
N ASN A 196 -3.65 19.99 1.77
CA ASN A 196 -4.96 20.07 2.42
C ASN A 196 -5.79 18.78 2.37
N GLN A 197 -5.28 17.69 1.79
CA GLN A 197 -5.99 16.41 1.83
C GLN A 197 -5.79 15.72 3.18
N LEU A 198 -6.74 15.90 4.09
CA LEU A 198 -6.76 15.19 5.35
C LEU A 198 -7.57 13.91 5.22
N VAL A 199 -6.96 12.85 4.68
CA VAL A 199 -7.66 11.57 4.61
C VAL A 199 -7.47 10.82 5.92
N ASP A 200 -8.41 10.96 6.84
CA ASP A 200 -8.51 10.14 8.04
C ASP A 200 -9.78 9.28 8.05
N ARG A 201 -9.85 8.33 8.99
CA ARG A 201 -10.99 7.42 9.07
C ARG A 201 -12.32 8.15 9.32
N GLN A 202 -12.30 9.34 9.93
CA GLN A 202 -13.51 10.12 10.21
C GLN A 202 -14.14 10.60 8.90
N GLU A 203 -13.33 11.23 8.04
CA GLU A 203 -13.78 11.68 6.73
C GLU A 203 -14.25 10.51 5.88
N ILE A 204 -13.45 9.43 5.80
CA ILE A 204 -13.82 8.25 5.01
C ILE A 204 -15.13 7.63 5.52
N ALA A 205 -15.27 7.37 6.81
CA ALA A 205 -16.51 6.78 7.35
C ALA A 205 -17.72 7.68 7.09
N SER A 206 -17.53 9.00 7.10
CA SER A 206 -18.59 9.97 6.81
C SER A 206 -19.01 9.99 5.33
N GLU A 207 -18.10 9.68 4.41
CA GLU A 207 -18.38 9.60 2.97
C GLU A 207 -18.90 8.23 2.53
N LEU A 208 -18.61 7.17 3.28
CA LEU A 208 -19.13 5.84 2.98
C LEU A 208 -20.68 5.83 2.96
N PRO A 209 -21.31 5.19 1.95
CA PRO A 209 -22.76 4.99 1.91
C PRO A 209 -23.28 4.30 3.17
N GLU A 210 -24.51 4.60 3.58
CA GLU A 210 -25.16 3.86 4.66
C GLU A 210 -25.21 2.36 4.32
N ASN A 211 -25.10 1.49 5.33
CA ASN A 211 -25.03 0.04 5.17
C ASN A 211 -23.90 -0.39 4.20
N SER A 212 -22.72 0.23 4.34
CA SER A 212 -21.51 -0.24 3.66
C SER A 212 -20.34 -0.37 4.64
N THR A 213 -19.33 -1.13 4.24
CA THR A 213 -18.12 -1.36 5.03
C THR A 213 -16.88 -1.24 4.16
N LEU A 214 -15.87 -0.51 4.65
CA LEU A 214 -14.52 -0.53 4.08
C LEU A 214 -13.68 -1.63 4.72
N ILE A 215 -13.01 -2.42 3.88
CA ILE A 215 -11.99 -3.40 4.24
C ILE A 215 -10.65 -2.88 3.71
N GLU A 216 -9.81 -2.44 4.64
CA GLU A 216 -8.48 -1.93 4.34
C GLU A 216 -7.44 -3.00 4.71
N PHE A 217 -6.88 -3.67 3.71
CA PHE A 217 -5.83 -4.67 3.91
C PHE A 217 -4.48 -4.00 4.09
N ALA A 218 -3.66 -4.54 4.99
CA ALA A 218 -2.27 -4.14 5.14
C ALA A 218 -1.34 -5.35 5.24
N TYR A 219 -0.24 -5.28 4.51
CA TYR A 219 0.87 -6.22 4.59
C TYR A 219 1.99 -5.59 5.43
N PHE A 220 2.57 -6.35 6.36
CA PHE A 220 3.77 -5.89 7.06
C PHE A 220 4.65 -7.05 7.58
N PRO A 221 5.98 -6.90 7.54
CA PRO A 221 6.90 -7.73 8.29
C PRO A 221 6.78 -7.39 9.78
N VAL A 222 6.71 -8.42 10.63
CA VAL A 222 6.52 -8.22 12.07
C VAL A 222 7.88 -8.00 12.74
N CYS A 223 8.14 -6.80 13.24
CA CYS A 223 9.35 -6.50 13.99
C CYS A 223 9.31 -7.14 15.39
N ASP A 224 10.39 -7.81 15.75
CA ASP A 224 10.71 -8.15 17.14
C ASP A 224 11.58 -7.05 17.75
N PHE A 225 10.94 -6.22 18.59
CA PHE A 225 11.61 -5.12 19.25
C PHE A 225 12.75 -5.60 20.17
N THR A 226 12.68 -6.81 20.72
CA THR A 226 13.70 -7.35 21.64
C THR A 226 14.86 -8.00 20.90
N ALA A 227 14.60 -8.75 19.83
CA ALA A 227 15.63 -9.40 19.02
C ALA A 227 16.23 -8.48 17.94
N ASN A 228 15.59 -7.34 17.63
CA ASN A 228 15.96 -6.45 16.53
C ASN A 228 15.98 -7.16 15.16
N GLU A 229 15.00 -8.02 14.96
CA GLU A 229 14.84 -8.83 13.74
C GLU A 229 13.40 -8.75 13.23
N TYR A 230 13.24 -8.93 11.92
CA TYR A 230 11.92 -9.07 11.30
C TYR A 230 11.54 -10.56 11.23
N GLN A 231 10.38 -10.87 11.79
CA GLN A 231 9.73 -12.17 11.72
C GLN A 231 8.88 -12.29 10.45
N THR A 232 8.29 -13.47 10.26
CA THR A 232 7.43 -13.79 9.11
C THR A 232 6.37 -12.70 8.90
N PRO A 233 6.27 -12.12 7.68
CA PRO A 233 5.26 -11.12 7.37
C PRO A 233 3.84 -11.65 7.51
N ARG A 234 2.90 -10.73 7.72
CA ARG A 234 1.48 -11.03 7.92
C ARG A 234 0.60 -10.10 7.11
N TYR A 235 -0.60 -10.58 6.83
CA TYR A 235 -1.71 -9.73 6.38
C TYR A 235 -2.64 -9.45 7.56
N ILE A 236 -3.10 -8.21 7.64
CA ILE A 236 -4.19 -7.79 8.51
C ILE A 236 -5.26 -7.10 7.66
N ALA A 237 -6.48 -7.06 8.18
CA ALA A 237 -7.57 -6.27 7.63
C ALA A 237 -8.10 -5.33 8.71
N PHE A 238 -8.18 -4.03 8.38
CA PHE A 238 -8.97 -3.08 9.13
C PHE A 238 -10.39 -3.03 8.57
N ILE A 239 -11.37 -3.06 9.46
CA ILE A 239 -12.79 -2.97 9.13
C ILE A 239 -13.31 -1.63 9.63
N LEU A 240 -13.78 -0.79 8.70
CA LEU A 240 -14.34 0.53 8.97
C LEU A 240 -15.79 0.57 8.50
N PRO A 241 -16.78 0.46 9.41
CA PRO A 241 -18.18 0.60 9.06
C PRO A 241 -18.55 2.05 8.70
N ALA A 242 -19.47 2.22 7.76
CA ALA A 242 -19.98 3.54 7.39
C ALA A 242 -20.59 4.27 8.58
N LYS A 243 -20.36 5.59 8.64
CA LYS A 243 -20.84 6.51 9.69
C LYS A 243 -20.38 6.18 11.12
N GLU A 244 -19.51 5.18 11.31
CA GLU A 244 -19.04 4.74 12.62
C GLU A 244 -17.50 4.75 12.74
N PRO A 245 -16.84 5.92 12.63
CA PRO A 245 -15.38 6.02 12.58
C PRO A 245 -14.65 5.53 13.83
N GLU A 246 -15.35 5.36 14.94
CA GLU A 246 -14.79 4.86 16.20
C GLU A 246 -14.90 3.33 16.32
N LYS A 247 -15.75 2.66 15.52
CA LYS A 247 -15.96 1.20 15.59
C LYS A 247 -15.03 0.42 14.66
N VAL A 248 -13.79 0.88 14.53
CA VAL A 248 -12.75 0.20 13.76
C VAL A 248 -12.37 -1.12 14.42
N LEU A 249 -12.27 -2.16 13.60
CA LEU A 249 -11.67 -3.44 14.00
C LEU A 249 -10.39 -3.68 13.21
N MET A 250 -9.44 -4.35 13.83
CA MET A 250 -8.24 -4.89 13.17
C MET A 250 -8.31 -6.40 13.32
N ILE A 251 -8.15 -7.14 12.23
CA ILE A 251 -8.23 -8.60 12.19
C ILE A 251 -6.93 -9.15 11.59
N ASP A 252 -6.28 -10.08 12.30
CA ASP A 252 -5.13 -10.81 11.79
C ASP A 252 -5.58 -11.94 10.84
N LEU A 253 -5.11 -11.90 9.60
CA LEU A 253 -5.43 -12.88 8.56
C LEU A 253 -4.41 -14.01 8.49
N GLY A 254 -3.30 -13.89 9.22
CA GLY A 254 -2.27 -14.91 9.28
C GLY A 254 -0.99 -14.54 8.53
N GLU A 255 -0.11 -15.54 8.43
CA GLU A 255 1.18 -15.43 7.75
C GLU A 255 1.01 -15.19 6.25
N ALA A 256 1.73 -14.18 5.75
CA ALA A 256 1.63 -13.76 4.36
C ALA A 256 2.03 -14.84 3.38
N GLU A 257 3.00 -15.70 3.72
CA GLU A 257 3.45 -16.79 2.86
C GLU A 257 2.30 -17.72 2.43
N LYS A 258 1.39 -18.05 3.34
CA LYS A 258 0.25 -18.94 3.05
C LYS A 258 -0.70 -18.29 2.04
N ILE A 259 -1.07 -17.04 2.27
CA ILE A 259 -1.95 -16.25 1.41
C ILE A 259 -1.29 -16.01 0.04
N ASP A 260 -0.01 -15.62 0.03
CA ASP A 260 0.77 -15.38 -1.17
C ASP A 260 0.91 -16.63 -2.07
N ASN A 261 1.03 -17.81 -1.46
CA ASN A 261 1.07 -19.07 -2.19
C ASN A 261 -0.28 -19.37 -2.84
N LEU A 262 -1.39 -19.13 -2.15
CA LEU A 262 -2.75 -19.27 -2.72
C LEU A 262 -2.99 -18.28 -3.86
N ILE A 263 -2.60 -17.01 -3.68
CA ILE A 263 -2.64 -15.98 -4.73
C ILE A 263 -1.87 -16.43 -5.97
N SER A 264 -0.67 -17.01 -5.78
CA SER A 264 0.15 -17.50 -6.87
C SER A 264 -0.54 -18.64 -7.64
N GLN A 265 -1.19 -19.57 -6.94
CA GLN A 265 -1.96 -20.66 -7.57
C GLN A 265 -3.19 -20.16 -8.33
N VAL A 266 -3.93 -19.21 -7.76
CA VAL A 266 -5.08 -18.56 -8.43
C VAL A 266 -4.62 -17.89 -9.71
N ARG A 267 -3.54 -17.10 -9.67
CA ARG A 267 -3.00 -16.42 -10.86
C ARG A 267 -2.53 -17.38 -11.94
N GLN A 268 -1.93 -18.51 -11.57
CA GLN A 268 -1.57 -19.57 -12.53
C GLN A 268 -2.79 -20.20 -13.20
N THR A 269 -3.95 -20.19 -12.53
CA THR A 269 -5.20 -20.74 -13.08
C THR A 269 -5.90 -19.75 -14.02
N ILE A 270 -5.82 -18.44 -13.72
CA ILE A 270 -6.44 -17.37 -14.54
C ILE A 270 -5.58 -17.02 -15.77
N SER A 271 -4.26 -17.10 -15.64
CA SER A 271 -3.34 -16.69 -16.71
C SER A 271 -3.07 -17.85 -17.68
N PRO A 272 -3.43 -17.75 -18.97
CA PRO A 272 -3.00 -18.72 -19.99
C PRO A 272 -1.49 -18.65 -20.27
N PHE A 273 -0.80 -17.62 -19.77
CA PHE A 273 0.66 -17.51 -19.80
C PHE A 273 1.27 -18.37 -18.69
N ASN A 274 1.42 -19.66 -18.98
CA ASN A 274 2.21 -20.57 -18.17
C ASN A 274 3.67 -20.09 -18.18
N LEU A 275 4.24 -19.76 -17.01
CA LEU A 275 5.65 -19.39 -16.86
C LEU A 275 6.61 -20.45 -17.46
N GLU A 276 6.18 -21.72 -17.48
CA GLU A 276 6.89 -22.82 -18.14
C GLU A 276 7.01 -22.64 -19.66
N ASN A 277 6.04 -21.99 -20.31
CA ASN A 277 6.06 -21.70 -21.75
C ASN A 277 6.96 -20.49 -22.09
N MET A 278 7.56 -19.83 -21.08
CA MET A 278 8.38 -18.63 -21.23
C MET A 278 9.89 -18.88 -21.06
N GLY A 279 10.34 -20.15 -21.05
CA GLY A 279 11.76 -20.51 -21.06
C GLY A 279 12.55 -20.21 -19.76
N LEU A 280 11.86 -19.76 -18.70
CA LEU A 280 12.44 -19.63 -17.37
C LEU A 280 12.43 -21.00 -16.70
N ALA A 281 13.61 -21.53 -16.39
CA ALA A 281 13.76 -22.79 -15.68
C ALA A 281 13.19 -22.68 -14.26
N THR A 282 11.90 -22.95 -14.08
CA THR A 282 11.31 -23.15 -12.77
C THR A 282 11.71 -24.53 -12.27
N LYS A 283 12.54 -24.55 -11.22
CA LYS A 283 12.79 -25.77 -10.43
C LYS A 283 11.42 -26.39 -10.11
N LYS A 284 11.17 -27.61 -10.57
CA LYS A 284 9.94 -28.36 -10.27
C LYS A 284 9.73 -28.40 -8.77
N VAL A 285 8.84 -27.55 -8.25
CA VAL A 285 8.33 -27.71 -6.90
C VAL A 285 7.32 -28.85 -7.00
N LYS A 286 7.72 -30.04 -6.55
CA LYS A 286 6.79 -31.15 -6.34
C LYS A 286 5.90 -30.77 -5.15
N LEU A 287 4.81 -30.06 -5.42
CA LEU A 287 3.69 -29.97 -4.48
C LEU A 287 2.98 -31.33 -4.50
N GLY A 288 3.05 -32.06 -3.37
CA GLY A 288 2.29 -33.28 -3.18
C GLY A 288 0.81 -32.94 -3.13
N ILE A 289 0.09 -33.19 -4.22
CA ILE A 289 -1.34 -32.89 -4.32
C ILE A 289 -2.12 -33.97 -3.57
N SER A 290 -2.60 -33.66 -2.37
CA SER A 290 -3.71 -34.38 -1.73
C SER A 290 -5.00 -33.60 -1.92
N LYS A 291 -5.83 -34.04 -2.88
CA LYS A 291 -7.14 -33.50 -3.33
C LYS A 291 -7.14 -32.04 -3.82
N PRO A 292 -7.68 -31.72 -5.01
CA PRO A 292 -7.76 -30.33 -5.47
C PRO A 292 -8.93 -29.66 -4.77
N SER A 293 -8.66 -29.01 -3.65
CA SER A 293 -9.54 -27.94 -3.20
C SER A 293 -9.29 -26.74 -4.13
N ASN A 294 -10.36 -26.07 -4.53
CA ASN A 294 -10.30 -25.01 -5.53
C ASN A 294 -9.50 -23.84 -4.93
N PRO A 295 -8.35 -23.42 -5.50
CA PRO A 295 -7.49 -22.41 -4.90
C PRO A 295 -8.21 -21.06 -4.73
N PHE A 296 -9.24 -20.77 -5.53
CA PHE A 296 -10.09 -19.60 -5.35
C PHE A 296 -10.90 -19.68 -4.06
N VAL A 297 -11.52 -20.84 -3.79
CA VAL A 297 -12.33 -21.06 -2.58
C VAL A 297 -11.44 -21.03 -1.35
N GLU A 298 -10.24 -21.64 -1.40
CA GLU A 298 -9.29 -21.57 -0.30
C GLU A 298 -8.81 -20.16 -0.02
N LEU A 299 -8.49 -19.39 -1.05
CA LEU A 299 -8.04 -18.01 -0.89
C LEU A 299 -9.12 -17.16 -0.21
N ILE A 300 -10.36 -17.25 -0.70
CA ILE A 300 -11.48 -16.50 -0.14
C ILE A 300 -11.79 -16.96 1.28
N THR A 301 -11.81 -18.27 1.52
CA THR A 301 -12.02 -18.79 2.87
C THR A 301 -10.93 -18.29 3.81
N THR A 302 -9.67 -18.27 3.38
CA THR A 302 -8.54 -17.79 4.20
C THR A 302 -8.64 -16.29 4.50
N VAL A 303 -9.08 -15.48 3.53
CA VAL A 303 -9.09 -14.01 3.64
C VAL A 303 -10.39 -13.46 4.22
N PHE A 304 -11.55 -13.98 3.82
CA PHE A 304 -12.88 -13.43 4.16
C PHE A 304 -13.60 -14.16 5.29
N GLU A 305 -13.36 -15.46 5.51
CA GLU A 305 -13.99 -16.18 6.63
C GLU A 305 -13.69 -15.52 7.99
N PRO A 306 -12.46 -15.03 8.27
CA PRO A 306 -12.18 -14.27 9.50
C PRO A 306 -12.96 -12.95 9.60
N LEU A 307 -13.42 -12.41 8.48
CA LEU A 307 -14.06 -11.09 8.39
C LEU A 307 -15.58 -11.16 8.46
N LYS A 308 -16.20 -12.29 8.06
CA LYS A 308 -17.65 -12.40 7.81
C LYS A 308 -18.55 -11.86 8.92
N ASN A 309 -18.15 -12.00 10.17
CA ASN A 309 -18.95 -11.59 11.34
C ASN A 309 -18.88 -10.08 11.63
N TYR A 310 -18.02 -9.35 10.91
CA TYR A 310 -17.73 -7.93 11.13
C TYR A 310 -18.17 -7.04 9.98
N LEU A 311 -18.51 -7.65 8.83
CA LEU A 311 -18.96 -6.93 7.65
C LEU A 311 -20.43 -6.53 7.82
N GLN A 312 -20.71 -5.25 7.64
CA GLN A 312 -22.06 -4.71 7.71
C GLN A 312 -22.52 -4.26 6.32
N GLY A 313 -23.78 -4.58 6.03
CA GLY A 313 -24.47 -4.11 4.84
C GLY A 313 -24.14 -4.88 3.56
N GLU A 314 -24.72 -4.41 2.46
CA GLU A 314 -24.69 -5.12 1.17
C GLU A 314 -23.52 -4.70 0.28
N GLN A 315 -22.84 -3.60 0.62
CA GLN A 315 -21.75 -3.02 -0.16
C GLN A 315 -20.42 -3.05 0.60
N LEU A 316 -19.41 -3.62 -0.04
CA LEU A 316 -18.04 -3.69 0.50
C LEU A 316 -17.09 -2.90 -0.38
N PHE A 317 -16.34 -1.99 0.25
CA PHE A 317 -15.22 -1.30 -0.37
C PHE A 317 -13.95 -2.06 0.03
N ILE A 318 -13.15 -2.49 -0.94
CA ILE A 318 -11.96 -3.31 -0.69
C ILE A 318 -10.72 -2.56 -1.15
N CYS A 319 -9.79 -2.33 -0.23
CA CYS A 319 -8.51 -1.69 -0.48
C CYS A 319 -7.37 -2.69 -0.23
N PRO A 320 -6.88 -3.39 -1.27
CA PRO A 320 -5.85 -4.41 -1.11
C PRO A 320 -4.46 -3.82 -0.82
N ASP A 321 -3.56 -4.69 -0.36
CA ASP A 321 -2.13 -4.41 -0.17
C ASP A 321 -1.30 -5.66 -0.47
N GLY A 322 0.01 -5.50 -0.66
CA GLY A 322 0.91 -6.62 -1.00
C GLY A 322 0.44 -7.36 -2.27
N LYS A 323 0.50 -8.69 -2.25
CA LYS A 323 0.07 -9.50 -3.42
C LYS A 323 -1.43 -9.60 -3.58
N LEU A 324 -2.24 -9.19 -2.59
CA LEU A 324 -3.70 -9.13 -2.75
C LEU A 324 -4.10 -8.15 -3.86
N THR A 325 -3.27 -7.15 -4.16
CA THR A 325 -3.45 -6.22 -5.30
C THR A 325 -3.46 -6.92 -6.67
N LEU A 326 -2.91 -8.14 -6.75
CA LEU A 326 -2.81 -8.92 -7.98
C LEU A 326 -4.06 -9.77 -8.25
N ILE A 327 -5.04 -9.73 -7.36
CA ILE A 327 -6.28 -10.50 -7.47
C ILE A 327 -7.46 -9.57 -7.77
N PRO A 328 -8.21 -9.80 -8.84
CA PRO A 328 -9.49 -9.14 -9.06
C PRO A 328 -10.53 -9.70 -8.08
N PHE A 329 -10.91 -8.93 -7.06
CA PHE A 329 -11.85 -9.36 -6.02
C PHE A 329 -13.27 -9.57 -6.57
N GLU A 330 -13.60 -8.97 -7.72
CA GLU A 330 -14.91 -9.06 -8.37
C GLU A 330 -15.22 -10.45 -8.93
N ILE A 331 -14.18 -11.23 -9.25
CA ILE A 331 -14.34 -12.58 -9.81
C ILE A 331 -14.24 -13.67 -8.75
N LEU A 332 -13.99 -13.29 -7.49
CA LEU A 332 -13.87 -14.21 -6.37
C LEU A 332 -15.28 -14.65 -5.90
N PRO A 333 -15.59 -15.96 -5.87
CA PRO A 333 -16.89 -16.46 -5.37
C PRO A 333 -17.07 -16.22 -3.86
N VAL A 334 -18.12 -15.51 -3.45
CA VAL A 334 -18.37 -15.14 -2.03
C VAL A 334 -18.69 -16.37 -1.19
N ASP A 335 -19.38 -17.32 -1.80
CA ASP A 335 -19.81 -18.58 -1.19
C ASP A 335 -19.42 -19.71 -2.16
N GLY A 336 -19.42 -20.97 -1.74
CA GLY A 336 -19.22 -22.11 -2.66
C GLY A 336 -20.26 -22.21 -3.80
N GLU A 337 -21.22 -21.30 -3.83
CA GLU A 337 -22.18 -21.04 -4.89
C GLU A 337 -21.87 -19.68 -5.53
N ASN A 338 -22.12 -19.55 -6.84
CA ASN A 338 -21.71 -18.48 -7.77
C ASN A 338 -22.06 -17.00 -7.42
N ASN A 339 -22.36 -16.67 -6.16
CA ASN A 339 -22.51 -15.31 -5.66
C ASN A 339 -21.17 -14.57 -5.79
N ARG A 340 -21.20 -13.36 -6.34
CA ARG A 340 -20.02 -12.51 -6.54
C ARG A 340 -20.10 -11.32 -5.59
N LEU A 341 -18.95 -10.90 -5.06
CA LEU A 341 -18.82 -9.66 -4.33
C LEU A 341 -19.14 -8.53 -5.33
N PHE A 342 -20.29 -7.90 -5.20
CA PHE A 342 -20.65 -6.75 -6.01
C PHE A 342 -19.79 -5.56 -5.57
N ILE A 343 -18.63 -5.39 -6.20
CA ILE A 343 -17.88 -4.14 -6.18
C ILE A 343 -18.44 -3.33 -7.35
N ASN A 344 -19.21 -2.27 -7.07
CA ASN A 344 -19.65 -1.37 -8.11
C ASN A 344 -18.50 -0.41 -8.44
N LYS A 345 -18.30 -0.18 -9.75
CA LYS A 345 -17.24 0.65 -10.32
C LYS A 345 -17.34 2.12 -9.95
#